data_AF-A0A6N8HTH0-F1
#
_entry.id   AF-A0A6N8HTH0-F1
#
_cell.length_a   1.000
_cell.length_b   1.000
_cell.length_c   1.000
_cell.angle_alpha   90.00
_cell.angle_beta   90.00
_cell.angle_gamma   90.00
#
_symmetry.space_group_name_H-M   'P 1'
#
loop_
_entity.id
_entity.type
_entity.pdbx_description
1 polymer ?
#
loop_
_entity_poly.entity_id
_entity_poly.type
_entity_poly.pdbx_seq_one_letter_code
_entity_poly.pdbx_strand_id
1 'polypeptide(L)' 'MNLKVITEPTESAVNIELVKEFLRIDYNDEDMLIQTMIDAAIDHAEKFTRRSLNAKTYELNVKASDYIRLPNPRLPAWTR' A
#
# COMPACT_ATOMS: atom_id res chain seq x y z
N MET A 1 6.63 3.44 -19.80
CA MET A 1 5.93 2.60 -18.81
C MET A 1 4.94 3.50 -18.09
N ASN A 2 3.66 3.18 -18.12
CA ASN A 2 2.62 3.87 -17.38
C ASN A 2 2.02 2.87 -16.39
N LEU A 3 2.05 3.19 -15.09
CA LEU A 3 1.53 2.33 -14.03
C LEU A 3 0.36 3.04 -13.38
N LYS A 4 -0.82 2.41 -13.43
CA LYS A 4 -2.06 2.92 -12.87
C LYS A 4 -2.56 1.96 -11.79
N VAL A 5 -2.98 2.50 -10.64
CA VAL A 5 -3.69 1.72 -9.63
C VAL A 5 -5.14 1.58 -10.10
N ILE A 6 -5.62 0.34 -10.25
CA ILE A 6 -7.03 0.06 -10.60
C ILE A 6 -7.87 -0.06 -9.32
N THR A 7 -7.35 -0.79 -8.33
CA THR A 7 -8.03 -0.97 -7.04
C THR A 7 -7.09 -0.62 -5.90
N GLU A 8 -7.56 0.23 -5.01
CA GLU A 8 -6.89 0.50 -3.74
C GLU A 8 -6.93 -0.74 -2.82
N PRO A 9 -6.07 -0.79 -1.78
CA PRO A 9 -6.11 -1.86 -0.80
C PRO A 9 -7.47 -1.91 -0.12
N THR A 10 -8.06 -3.09 -0.05
CA THR A 10 -9.24 -3.33 0.80
C THR A 10 -8.88 -3.43 2.27
N GLU A 11 -7.62 -3.76 2.59
CA GLU A 11 -7.11 -3.87 3.96
C GLU A 11 -5.93 -2.91 4.16
N SER A 12 -5.94 -2.20 5.29
CA SER A 12 -4.81 -1.37 5.72
C SER A 12 -3.64 -2.24 6.18
N ALA A 13 -2.41 -1.77 5.95
CA ALA A 13 -1.20 -2.51 6.34
C ALA A 13 -1.06 -2.59 7.87
N VAL A 14 -1.65 -1.62 8.56
CA VAL A 14 -1.55 -1.40 9.99
C VAL A 14 -2.96 -1.23 10.53
N ASN A 15 -3.23 -1.86 11.68
CA ASN A 15 -4.51 -1.73 12.35
C ASN A 15 -4.60 -0.41 13.15
N ILE A 16 -5.75 0.26 13.09
CA ILE A 16 -5.98 1.52 13.83
C ILE A 16 -5.87 1.29 15.34
N GLU A 17 -6.41 0.19 15.86
CA GLU A 17 -6.32 -0.12 17.30
C GLU A 17 -4.88 -0.26 17.78
N LEU A 18 -4.01 -0.86 16.97
CA LEU A 18 -2.59 -1.01 17.30
C LEU A 18 -1.89 0.37 17.35
N VAL A 19 -2.27 1.27 16.44
CA VAL A 19 -1.74 2.65 16.42
C VAL A 19 -2.28 3.45 17.61
N LYS A 20 -3.55 3.29 17.96
CA LYS A 20 -4.15 3.89 19.16
C LYS A 20 -3.45 3.44 20.43
N GLU A 21 -3.20 2.14 20.57
CA GLU A 21 -2.43 1.58 21.69
C GLU A 21 -1.01 2.15 21.75
N PHE A 22 -0.33 2.25 20.60
CA PHE A 22 1.01 2.85 20.51
C PHE A 22 1.02 4.34 20.92
N LEU A 23 0.00 5.10 20.50
CA LEU A 23 -0.15 6.53 20.82
C LEU A 23 -0.79 6.79 22.20
N ARG A 24 -1.23 5.73 22.90
CA ARG A 24 -1.97 5.80 24.18
C ARG A 24 -3.26 6.64 24.08
N ILE A 25 -4.00 6.42 23.00
CA ILE A 25 -5.29 7.06 22.74
C ILE A 25 -6.40 6.06 23.06
N ASP A 26 -7.24 6.38 24.05
CA ASP A 26 -8.33 5.50 24.51
C ASP A 26 -9.71 5.87 23.91
N TYR A 27 -9.77 6.97 23.14
CA TYR A 27 -11.00 7.51 22.55
C TYR A 27 -10.98 7.45 21.01
N ASN A 28 -12.15 7.60 20.39
CA ASN A 28 -12.33 7.35 18.94
C ASN A 28 -12.56 8.63 18.11
N ASP A 29 -12.54 9.82 18.73
CA ASP A 29 -12.82 11.09 18.04
C ASP A 29 -11.82 11.38 16.91
N GLU A 30 -10.61 10.85 17.02
CA GLU A 30 -9.50 11.08 16.10
C GLU A 30 -9.29 9.94 15.10
N ASP A 31 -10.16 8.91 15.07
CA ASP A 31 -9.99 7.72 14.22
C ASP A 31 -9.81 8.08 12.73
N MET A 32 -10.54 9.09 12.23
CA MET A 32 -10.38 9.57 10.85
C MET A 32 -9.02 10.20 10.59
N LEU A 33 -8.49 10.97 11.55
CA LEU A 33 -7.19 11.60 11.44
C LEU A 33 -6.08 10.55 11.47
N ILE A 34 -6.17 9.60 12.41
CA ILE A 34 -5.24 8.50 12.56
C ILE A 34 -5.21 7.66 11.27
N GLN A 35 -6.37 7.33 10.70
CA GLN A 35 -6.45 6.61 9.43
C GLN A 35 -5.74 7.39 8.30
N THR A 36 -5.99 8.70 8.19
CA THR A 36 -5.35 9.54 7.16
C THR A 36 -3.82 9.56 7.32
N MET A 37 -3.33 9.60 8.56
CA MET A 37 -1.89 9.54 8.84
C MET A 37 -1.28 8.17 8.50
N ILE A 38 -1.99 7.08 8.78
CA ILE A 38 -1.59 5.72 8.40
C ILE A 38 -1.48 5.63 6.87
N ASP A 39 -2.48 6.11 6.13
CA ASP A 39 -2.49 6.07 4.67
C ASP A 39 -1.32 6.84 4.06
N ALA A 40 -1.06 8.05 4.57
CA ALA A 40 0.07 8.88 4.15
C ALA A 40 1.43 8.22 4.47
N ALA A 41 1.55 7.59 5.65
CA ALA A 41 2.76 6.88 6.05
C ALA A 41 3.03 5.66 5.16
N ILE A 42 1.98 4.91 4.81
CA ILE A 42 2.08 3.76 3.89
C ILE A 42 2.54 4.25 2.51
N ASP A 43 1.92 5.29 1.95
CA ASP A 43 2.32 5.84 0.64
C ASP A 43 3.78 6.30 0.64
N HIS A 44 4.22 6.99 1.69
CA HIS A 44 5.62 7.38 1.84
C HIS A 44 6.55 6.16 1.94
N ALA A 45 6.20 5.16 2.73
CA ALA A 45 7.01 3.95 2.89
C ALA A 45 7.08 3.11 1.61
N GLU A 46 6.01 3.02 0.83
CA GLU A 46 5.99 2.35 -0.48
C GLU A 46 6.89 3.07 -1.49
N LYS A 47 6.84 4.41 -1.52
CA LYS A 47 7.72 5.24 -2.36
C LYS A 47 9.19 5.09 -1.99
N PHE A 48 9.48 5.10 -0.69
CA PHE A 48 10.85 4.98 -0.17
C PHE A 48 11.43 3.58 -0.43
N THR A 49 10.68 2.53 -0.10
CA THR A 49 11.14 1.14 -0.24
C THR A 49 11.04 0.62 -1.68
N ARG A 50 10.30 1.31 -2.55
CA ARG A 50 9.93 0.86 -3.90
C ARG A 50 9.35 -0.55 -3.89
N ARG A 51 8.47 -0.82 -2.93
CA ARG A 51 7.76 -2.10 -2.75
C ARG A 51 6.30 -1.81 -2.37
N SER A 52 5.36 -2.60 -2.86
CA SER A 52 3.95 -2.50 -2.45
C SER A 52 3.82 -3.09 -1.06
N LEU A 53 3.41 -2.33 -0.05
CA LEU A 53 3.21 -2.84 1.32
C LEU A 53 1.89 -3.60 1.40
N ASN A 54 0.88 -3.13 0.67
CA ASN A 54 -0.43 -3.77 0.58
C ASN A 54 -0.69 -4.41 -0.78
N ALA A 55 -1.62 -5.37 -0.78
CA ALA A 55 -2.16 -5.94 -2.01
C ALA A 55 -2.97 -4.86 -2.74
N LYS A 56 -2.53 -4.52 -3.95
CA LYS A 56 -3.17 -3.54 -4.85
C LYS A 56 -3.18 -4.11 -6.26
N THR A 57 -4.22 -3.82 -7.02
CA THR A 57 -4.28 -4.20 -8.44
C THR A 57 -3.73 -3.07 -9.28
N TYR A 58 -2.67 -3.36 -10.04
CA TYR A 58 -2.02 -2.40 -10.92
C TYR A 58 -2.23 -2.77 -12.39
N GLU A 59 -2.47 -1.75 -13.22
CA GLU A 59 -2.38 -1.83 -14.67
C GLU A 59 -1.02 -1.29 -15.10
N LEU A 60 -0.21 -2.11 -15.78
CA LEU A 60 1.07 -1.69 -16.34
C LEU A 60 0.98 -1.66 -17.87
N ASN A 61 0.99 -0.45 -18.43
CA ASN A 61 1.08 -0.22 -19.86
C ASN A 61 2.55 0.01 -20.26
N VAL A 62 3.13 -0.96 -20.96
CA VAL A 62 4.53 -0.96 -21.43
C VAL A 62 4.61 -1.42 -22.89
N LYS A 63 5.62 -0.93 -23.61
CA LYS A 63 5.93 -1.47 -24.96
C LYS A 63 6.47 -2.88 -24.82
N ALA A 64 6.13 -3.76 -25.76
CA ALA A 64 6.63 -5.13 -25.77
C ALA A 64 8.17 -5.16 -25.77
N SER A 65 8.74 -5.98 -24.88
CA SER A 65 10.17 -6.22 -24.74
C SER A 65 10.41 -7.58 -24.13
N ASP A 66 11.59 -8.18 -24.36
CA ASP A 66 11.95 -9.50 -23.85
C ASP A 66 11.91 -9.61 -22.32
N TYR A 67 12.12 -8.48 -21.61
CA TYR A 67 12.06 -8.42 -20.15
C TYR A 67 11.29 -7.19 -19.69
N ILE A 68 10.32 -7.40 -18.80
CA ILE A 68 9.56 -6.32 -18.18
C ILE A 68 9.98 -6.21 -16.71
N ARG A 69 10.52 -5.06 -16.32
CA ARG A 69 10.74 -4.74 -14.90
C ARG A 69 9.45 -4.22 -14.30
N LEU A 70 8.96 -4.90 -13.28
CA LEU A 70 7.79 -4.47 -12.53
C LEU A 70 8.19 -3.40 -11.50
N PRO A 71 7.57 -2.21 -11.53
CA PRO A 71 7.70 -1.25 -10.43
C PRO A 71 7.02 -1.82 -9.18
N ASN A 72 7.64 -1.64 -8.00
CA ASN A 72 7.11 -2.06 -6.69
C ASN A 72 6.82 -3.57 -6.54
N PRO A 73 7.84 -4.45 -6.58
CA PRO A 73 7.63 -5.88 -6.47
C PRO A 73 7.16 -6.28 -5.07
N ARG A 74 5.89 -6.66 -4.96
CA ARG A 74 5.39 -7.72 -4.06
C ARG A 74 4.33 -8.51 -4.82
N LEU A 75 4.79 -9.53 -5.51
CA LEU A 75 3.90 -10.44 -6.20
C LEU A 75 3.50 -11.54 -5.22
N PRO A 76 2.20 -11.88 -5.10
CA PRO A 76 1.84 -13.15 -4.49
C PRO A 76 2.51 -14.28 -5.30
N ALA A 77 2.88 -15.37 -4.63
CA ALA A 77 3.44 -16.53 -5.30
C ALA A 77 2.45 -16.98 -6.38
N TRP A 78 2.92 -17.12 -7.62
CA TRP A 78 2.11 -17.61 -8.72
C TRP A 78 1.84 -19.11 -8.48
N THR A 79 0.68 -19.43 -7.88
CA THR A 79 0.17 -20.80 -7.83
C THR A 79 -0.49 -21.13 -9.15
N ARG A 80 0.01 -22.18 -9.80
CA ARG A 80 -0.40 -22.67 -11.11
C ARG A 80 -1.63 -23.57 -11.03
#